data_AF-A0A0A0IR21-F1
#
_entry.id   AF-A0A0A0IR21-F1
#
_cell.length_a   1.000
_cell.length_b   1.000
_cell.length_c   1.000
_cell.angle_alpha   90.00
_cell.angle_beta   90.00
_cell.angle_gamma   90.00
#
_symmetry.space_group_name_H-M   'P 1'
#
loop_
_entity.id
_entity.type
_entity.pdbx_description
1 polymer ?
#
loop_
_entity_poly.entity_id
_entity_poly.type
_entity_poly.pdbx_seq_one_letter_code
_entity_poly.pdbx_strand_id
1 'polypeptide(L)'
;MTIASKKSGSESKLKIEGSDAKSLGICTDDSKDKDGKKIGENRGQNAIVYIKEPGQEQYTKVDEKLTNEKSFTIDNIKYDIMGINVEEGKSEDDIKKDDNNSVTINVKSDVSGTINKMKKFVEKYNSLLEKVNGKLSEKKSYKFKPLTEAQRKDMKEDERKEWDKKAKEGVLRNDMDLSNMLSQMRSAFIDKIEDAGITASEIGITTSRDYTKRGKLQINEEKLTKALEKNSDKIQELFTRSSSKTNVQDKYKEEGIFCRINDILDKYVGREGTLIKKAGYKDSRWAKDNDLSKNIVKQEKKIKDLEKIMFEKQERYYQMFARLEKAMNKMNSQASWLSSQMGQ
;
A
#
# COMPACT_ATOMS: atom_id res chain seq x y z
N MET A 1 9.42 27.11 49.87
CA MET A 1 9.99 27.16 48.51
C MET A 1 10.26 25.72 48.09
N THR A 2 9.53 25.19 47.12
CA THR A 2 9.68 23.79 46.68
C THR A 2 10.66 23.77 45.51
N ILE A 3 11.83 23.16 45.69
CA ILE A 3 12.84 23.04 44.64
C ILE A 3 12.73 21.62 44.06
N ALA A 4 12.44 21.51 42.78
CA ALA A 4 12.29 20.24 42.08
C ALA A 4 13.18 20.21 40.82
N SER A 5 13.78 19.06 40.53
CA SER A 5 14.54 18.84 39.30
C SER A 5 13.60 18.65 38.09
N LYS A 6 14.01 19.16 36.91
CA LYS A 6 13.30 18.93 35.64
C LYS A 6 13.51 17.53 35.06
N LYS A 7 14.54 16.81 35.51
CA LYS A 7 14.89 15.46 35.05
C LYS A 7 14.52 14.42 36.11
N SER A 8 14.15 13.22 35.70
CA SER A 8 13.90 12.06 36.57
C SER A 8 15.03 11.02 36.47
N GLY A 9 15.02 10.01 37.34
CA GLY A 9 15.99 8.91 37.32
C GLY A 9 17.39 9.29 37.79
N SER A 10 18.36 8.44 37.48
CA SER A 10 19.79 8.58 37.84
C SER A 10 20.47 9.82 37.25
N GLU A 11 19.87 10.41 36.22
CA GLU A 11 20.32 11.66 35.60
C GLU A 11 19.80 12.92 36.31
N SER A 12 18.89 12.77 37.27
CA SER A 12 18.39 13.89 38.05
C SER A 12 19.46 14.36 39.03
N LYS A 13 19.95 15.59 38.82
CA LYS A 13 20.85 16.27 39.75
C LYS A 13 20.18 17.55 40.24
N LEU A 14 20.05 17.67 41.55
CA LEU A 14 19.59 18.89 42.21
C LEU A 14 20.82 19.57 42.82
N LYS A 15 21.17 20.75 42.30
CA LYS A 15 22.31 21.56 42.76
C LYS A 15 21.81 22.95 43.15
N ILE A 16 22.16 23.41 44.34
CA ILE A 16 21.83 24.75 44.85
C ILE A 16 23.15 25.52 44.95
N GLU A 17 23.28 26.65 44.25
CA GLU A 17 24.50 27.48 44.21
C GLU A 17 24.19 28.92 44.64
N GLY A 18 25.13 29.58 45.32
CA GLY A 18 25.03 31.00 45.71
C GLY A 18 25.57 31.31 47.11
N SER A 19 26.05 32.54 47.32
CA SER A 19 26.55 33.03 48.62
C SER A 19 25.49 32.94 49.72
N ASP A 20 24.23 33.14 49.35
CA ASP A 20 23.11 33.22 50.29
C ASP A 20 22.61 31.82 50.70
N ALA A 21 22.85 30.79 49.90
CA ALA A 21 22.59 29.41 50.26
C ALA A 21 23.53 28.95 51.39
N LYS A 22 24.78 29.42 51.37
CA LYS A 22 25.80 29.14 52.39
C LYS A 22 25.46 29.73 53.76
N SER A 23 24.92 30.95 53.80
CA SER A 23 24.50 31.61 55.04
C SER A 23 23.23 31.00 55.65
N LEU A 24 22.40 30.33 54.85
CA LEU A 24 21.20 29.62 55.29
C LEU A 24 21.44 28.15 55.68
N GLY A 25 22.69 27.67 55.64
CA GLY A 25 23.02 26.27 55.95
C GLY A 25 22.52 25.27 54.90
N ILE A 26 22.14 25.74 53.71
CA ILE A 26 21.69 24.90 52.60
C ILE A 26 22.95 24.52 51.81
N CYS A 27 23.37 23.26 52.02
CA CYS A 27 24.60 22.61 51.59
C CYS A 27 25.28 23.21 50.33
N THR A 28 26.55 23.60 50.48
CA THR A 28 27.45 23.98 49.38
C THR A 28 28.50 22.89 49.15
N ASP A 29 29.01 22.79 47.91
CA ASP A 29 29.79 21.72 47.25
C ASP A 29 30.94 21.00 48.02
N ASP A 30 31.27 21.45 49.23
CA ASP A 30 32.36 20.95 50.08
C ASP A 30 31.92 20.48 51.48
N SER A 31 30.63 20.52 51.79
CA SER A 31 30.11 20.05 53.08
C SER A 31 30.19 18.53 53.13
N LYS A 32 30.80 17.95 54.16
CA LYS A 32 30.84 16.50 54.40
C LYS A 32 30.09 16.17 55.69
N ASP A 33 29.36 15.06 55.72
CA ASP A 33 28.78 14.56 56.96
C ASP A 33 29.86 14.03 57.91
N LYS A 34 29.46 13.56 59.10
CA LYS A 34 30.38 13.02 60.11
C LYS A 34 31.18 11.81 59.62
N ASP A 35 30.76 11.21 58.49
CA ASP A 35 31.38 10.05 57.85
C ASP A 35 32.18 10.43 56.59
N GLY A 36 32.31 11.72 56.29
CA GLY A 36 33.12 12.22 55.17
C GLY A 36 32.42 12.24 53.81
N LYS A 37 31.10 11.99 53.75
CA LYS A 37 30.31 11.96 52.51
C LYS A 37 29.81 13.35 52.15
N LYS A 38 29.98 13.75 50.89
CA LYS A 38 29.54 15.08 50.41
C LYS A 38 28.03 15.26 50.61
N ILE A 39 27.63 16.29 51.35
CA ILE A 39 26.25 16.72 51.58
C ILE A 39 25.92 17.80 50.54
N GLY A 40 24.84 17.64 49.78
CA GLY A 40 24.36 18.64 48.81
C GLY A 40 24.21 18.15 47.37
N GLU A 41 24.78 16.99 47.01
CA GLU A 41 24.45 16.32 45.75
C GLU A 41 23.43 15.20 46.00
N ASN A 42 22.14 15.53 45.95
CA ASN A 42 21.11 14.50 45.83
C ASN A 42 21.03 14.09 44.36
N ARG A 43 21.50 12.87 44.07
CA ARG A 43 21.32 12.21 42.78
C ARG A 43 20.05 11.39 42.83
N GLY A 44 19.21 11.53 41.81
CA GLY A 44 18.08 10.62 41.63
C GLY A 44 18.55 9.18 41.47
N GLN A 45 17.64 8.24 41.70
CA GLN A 45 17.86 6.82 41.41
C GLN A 45 16.81 6.39 40.38
N ASN A 46 17.16 5.43 39.52
CA ASN A 46 16.18 4.81 38.61
C ASN A 46 15.24 3.91 39.41
N ALA A 47 14.02 3.72 38.92
CA ALA A 47 13.14 2.72 39.50
C ALA A 47 13.67 1.32 39.20
N ILE A 48 13.75 0.47 40.23
CA ILE A 48 13.99 -0.95 40.06
C ILE A 48 12.63 -1.62 39.86
N VAL A 49 12.39 -2.13 38.66
CA VAL A 49 11.09 -2.70 38.27
C VAL A 49 11.26 -4.17 37.94
N TYR A 50 10.39 -4.99 38.50
CA TYR A 50 10.28 -6.42 38.24
C TYR A 50 8.89 -6.70 37.66
N ILE A 51 8.83 -7.37 36.49
CA ILE A 51 7.57 -7.73 35.83
C ILE A 51 7.38 -9.24 35.86
N LYS A 52 6.17 -9.68 36.21
CA LYS A 52 5.74 -11.08 36.09
C LYS A 52 4.70 -11.18 34.98
N GLU A 53 5.08 -11.81 33.88
CA GLU A 53 4.16 -12.04 32.76
C GLU A 53 3.12 -13.14 33.11
N PRO A 54 1.92 -13.09 32.52
CA PRO A 54 0.93 -14.16 32.68
C PRO A 54 1.51 -15.52 32.29
N GLY A 55 1.52 -16.48 33.22
CA GLY A 55 2.03 -17.84 32.99
C GLY A 55 3.52 -18.06 33.32
N GLN A 56 4.25 -17.02 33.73
CA GLN A 56 5.61 -17.16 34.28
C GLN A 56 5.58 -17.30 35.80
N GLU A 57 6.42 -18.15 36.38
CA GLU A 57 6.57 -18.25 37.84
C GLU A 57 7.54 -17.20 38.40
N GLN A 58 8.48 -16.75 37.58
CA GLN A 58 9.59 -15.86 37.96
C GLN A 58 9.34 -14.42 37.50
N TYR A 59 9.89 -13.45 38.24
CA TYR A 59 9.89 -12.04 37.86
C TYR A 59 11.13 -11.71 37.03
N THR A 60 10.97 -10.94 35.95
CA THR A 60 12.07 -10.43 35.13
C THR A 60 12.36 -8.98 35.49
N LYS A 61 13.63 -8.64 35.73
CA LYS A 61 14.06 -7.25 35.97
C LYS A 61 14.03 -6.48 34.65
N VAL A 62 13.37 -5.31 34.65
CA VAL A 62 13.34 -4.39 33.49
C VAL A 62 14.68 -3.68 33.38
N ASP A 63 15.17 -3.48 32.15
CA ASP A 63 16.41 -2.73 31.89
C ASP A 63 16.32 -1.32 32.49
N GLU A 64 17.31 -0.94 33.28
CA GLU A 64 17.40 0.34 33.99
C GLU A 64 17.41 1.55 33.03
N LYS A 65 17.77 1.35 31.76
CA LYS A 65 17.66 2.40 30.72
C LYS A 65 16.22 2.75 30.39
N LEU A 66 15.29 1.82 30.56
CA LEU A 66 13.87 2.02 30.29
C LEU A 66 13.15 2.66 31.47
N THR A 67 13.68 2.57 32.69
CA THR A 67 13.02 3.06 33.93
C THR A 67 13.45 4.46 34.37
N ASN A 68 14.07 5.24 33.47
CA ASN A 68 14.54 6.61 33.76
C ASN A 68 13.40 7.65 33.85
N GLU A 69 12.22 7.32 33.35
CA GLU A 69 11.02 8.16 33.31
C GLU A 69 9.85 7.53 34.08
N LYS A 70 8.85 8.34 34.45
CA LYS A 70 7.62 7.89 35.15
C LYS A 70 6.74 6.97 34.30
N SER A 71 7.10 6.77 33.04
CA SER A 71 6.46 5.82 32.13
C SER A 71 7.50 5.18 31.23
N PHE A 72 7.35 3.91 30.92
CA PHE A 72 8.23 3.18 30.01
C PHE A 72 7.44 2.26 29.06
N THR A 73 8.04 1.86 27.95
CA THR A 73 7.37 1.03 26.93
C THR A 73 8.14 -0.27 26.71
N ILE A 74 7.44 -1.40 26.78
CA ILE A 74 7.94 -2.72 26.39
C ILE A 74 6.92 -3.31 25.42
N ASP A 75 7.37 -3.81 24.28
CA ASP A 75 6.52 -4.45 23.26
C ASP A 75 5.29 -3.62 22.82
N ASN A 76 5.46 -2.30 22.64
CA ASN A 76 4.40 -1.32 22.31
C ASN A 76 3.30 -1.17 23.37
N ILE A 77 3.55 -1.67 24.59
CA ILE A 77 2.68 -1.46 25.73
C ILE A 77 3.30 -0.38 26.60
N LYS A 78 2.55 0.70 26.86
CA LYS A 78 2.99 1.76 27.76
C LYS A 78 2.63 1.40 29.20
N TYR A 79 3.64 1.43 30.07
CA TYR A 79 3.55 1.21 31.50
C TYR A 79 3.69 2.55 32.21
N ASP A 80 2.63 3.04 32.85
CA ASP A 80 2.68 4.23 33.71
C ASP A 80 2.86 3.78 35.17
N ILE A 81 3.93 4.25 35.84
CA ILE A 81 4.20 3.92 37.25
C ILE A 81 3.44 4.93 38.14
N MET A 82 2.36 4.48 38.78
CA MET A 82 1.61 5.30 39.75
C MET A 82 2.10 5.06 41.17
N GLY A 83 3.12 5.83 41.58
CA GLY A 83 3.59 5.94 42.97
C GLY A 83 4.52 4.81 43.42
N ILE A 84 5.61 5.18 44.10
CA ILE A 84 6.49 4.26 44.83
C ILE A 84 6.49 4.75 46.27
N ASN A 85 5.92 3.95 47.19
CA ASN A 85 6.20 4.05 48.62
C ASN A 85 7.23 2.96 48.93
N VAL A 86 8.51 3.30 48.84
CA VAL A 86 9.56 2.46 49.43
C VAL A 86 10.02 3.23 50.67
N GLU A 87 9.72 2.67 51.84
CA GLU A 87 10.33 3.12 53.08
C GLU A 87 11.86 2.98 52.95
N GLU A 88 12.61 4.04 53.27
CA GLU A 88 14.08 4.02 53.23
C GLU A 88 14.62 2.85 54.08
N GLY A 89 15.42 1.98 53.48
CA GLY A 89 16.21 0.96 54.19
C GLY A 89 15.82 -0.51 53.99
N LYS A 90 14.79 -0.84 53.18
CA LYS A 90 14.47 -2.23 52.82
C LYS A 90 15.44 -2.78 51.75
N SER A 91 15.89 -4.03 51.91
CA SER A 91 16.79 -4.70 50.96
C SER A 91 16.04 -5.23 49.71
N GLU A 92 16.75 -5.52 48.62
CA GLU A 92 16.14 -6.09 47.39
C GLU A 92 15.34 -7.38 47.65
N ASP A 93 15.69 -8.14 48.68
CA ASP A 93 15.00 -9.39 49.05
C ASP A 93 13.75 -9.15 49.90
N ASP A 94 13.63 -7.99 50.55
CA ASP A 94 12.43 -7.59 51.30
C ASP A 94 11.32 -7.09 50.35
N ILE A 95 11.69 -6.46 49.23
CA ILE A 95 10.75 -5.96 48.21
C ILE A 95 10.05 -7.11 47.46
N LYS A 96 10.71 -8.27 47.32
CA LYS A 96 10.15 -9.46 46.66
C LYS A 96 9.09 -10.21 47.49
N LYS A 97 8.93 -9.89 48.78
CA LYS A 97 8.09 -10.63 49.74
C LYS A 97 6.89 -9.85 50.28
N ASP A 98 6.79 -8.56 50.00
CA ASP A 98 5.79 -7.67 50.61
C ASP A 98 4.61 -7.42 49.65
N ASP A 99 3.59 -8.28 49.70
CA ASP A 99 2.37 -8.16 48.89
C ASP A 99 1.53 -6.90 49.22
N ASN A 100 1.85 -6.18 50.31
CA ASN A 100 1.09 -5.01 50.78
C ASN A 100 1.52 -3.67 50.15
N ASN A 101 2.62 -3.62 49.39
CA ASN A 101 3.08 -2.43 48.67
C ASN A 101 2.89 -2.57 47.14
N SER A 102 1.75 -3.11 46.71
CA SER A 102 1.43 -3.30 45.29
C SER A 102 1.34 -1.95 44.55
N VAL A 103 2.28 -1.69 43.65
CA VAL A 103 2.21 -0.55 42.72
C VAL A 103 1.18 -0.88 41.64
N THR A 104 0.19 -0.01 41.44
CA THR A 104 -0.78 -0.16 40.36
C THR A 104 -0.12 0.25 39.05
N ILE A 105 0.22 -0.73 38.22
CA ILE A 105 0.71 -0.52 36.86
C ILE A 105 -0.50 -0.39 35.94
N ASN A 106 -0.70 0.79 35.36
CA ASN A 106 -1.75 0.99 34.37
C ASN A 106 -1.17 0.68 32.98
N VAL A 107 -1.54 -0.47 32.44
CA VAL A 107 -1.16 -0.92 31.11
C VAL A 107 -2.10 -0.30 30.09
N LYS A 108 -1.57 0.59 29.23
CA LYS A 108 -2.31 1.14 28.09
C LYS A 108 -1.68 0.66 26.78
N SER A 109 -2.51 0.07 25.92
CA SER A 109 -2.12 -0.33 24.56
C SER A 109 -1.83 0.93 23.73
N ASP A 110 -0.62 1.09 23.19
CA ASP A 110 -0.32 2.14 22.22
C ASP A 110 -0.80 1.74 20.82
N VAL A 111 -1.95 2.26 20.43
CA VAL A 111 -2.59 1.97 19.13
C VAL A 111 -2.15 2.94 18.01
N SER A 112 -1.33 3.95 18.33
CA SER A 112 -0.96 5.03 17.41
C SER A 112 -0.22 4.53 16.17
N GLY A 113 0.71 3.58 16.35
CA GLY A 113 1.47 2.95 15.27
C GLY A 113 0.57 2.17 14.30
N THR A 114 -0.40 1.43 14.83
CA THR A 114 -1.36 0.65 14.04
C THR A 114 -2.28 1.56 13.24
N ILE A 115 -2.80 2.63 13.85
CA ILE A 115 -3.64 3.62 13.16
C ILE A 115 -2.89 4.24 11.98
N ASN A 116 -1.63 4.63 12.16
CA ASN A 116 -0.83 5.21 11.09
C ASN A 116 -0.61 4.24 9.92
N LYS A 117 -0.35 2.96 10.21
CA LYS A 117 -0.24 1.91 9.18
C LYS A 117 -1.57 1.74 8.42
N MET A 118 -2.70 1.72 9.12
CA MET A 118 -4.03 1.61 8.51
C MET A 118 -4.35 2.82 7.61
N LYS A 119 -3.99 4.04 8.04
CA LYS A 119 -4.13 5.26 7.21
C LYS A 119 -3.33 5.14 5.91
N LYS A 120 -2.03 4.80 6.01
CA LYS A 120 -1.16 4.62 4.84
C LYS A 120 -1.69 3.55 3.89
N PHE A 121 -2.22 2.45 4.42
CA PHE A 121 -2.86 1.42 3.61
C PHE A 121 -4.07 1.99 2.84
N VAL A 122 -4.99 2.68 3.52
CA VAL A 122 -6.18 3.26 2.89
C VAL A 122 -5.82 4.32 1.86
N GLU A 123 -4.80 5.13 2.11
CA GLU A 123 -4.27 6.08 1.11
C GLU A 123 -3.77 5.36 -0.14
N LYS A 124 -2.97 4.29 0.01
CA LYS A 124 -2.47 3.49 -1.12
C LYS A 124 -3.61 2.82 -1.89
N TYR A 125 -4.59 2.24 -1.18
CA TYR A 125 -5.79 1.68 -1.78
C TYR A 125 -6.56 2.74 -2.60
N ASN A 126 -6.80 3.91 -2.01
CA ASN A 126 -7.53 5.00 -2.67
C ASN A 126 -6.80 5.54 -3.89
N SER A 127 -5.47 5.66 -3.81
CA SER A 127 -4.62 6.09 -4.92
C SER A 127 -4.64 5.07 -6.08
N LEU A 128 -4.56 3.77 -5.78
CA LEU A 128 -4.71 2.71 -6.77
C LEU A 128 -6.08 2.79 -7.45
N LEU A 129 -7.14 2.87 -6.65
CA LEU A 129 -8.52 2.93 -7.13
C LEU A 129 -8.75 4.15 -8.02
N GLU A 130 -8.17 5.30 -7.68
CA GLU A 130 -8.24 6.52 -8.50
C GLU A 130 -7.51 6.36 -9.83
N LYS A 131 -6.29 5.82 -9.81
CA LYS A 131 -5.50 5.58 -11.02
C LYS A 131 -6.20 4.63 -11.99
N VAL A 132 -6.71 3.50 -11.48
CA VAL A 132 -7.39 2.49 -12.31
C VAL A 132 -8.74 3.00 -12.79
N ASN A 133 -9.56 3.60 -11.93
CA ASN A 133 -10.84 4.19 -12.37
C ASN A 133 -10.65 5.34 -13.37
N GLY A 134 -9.59 6.13 -13.23
CA GLY A 134 -9.21 7.12 -14.25
C GLY A 134 -9.07 6.47 -15.61
N LYS A 135 -8.27 5.39 -15.71
CA LYS A 135 -8.10 4.63 -16.96
C LYS A 135 -9.39 3.97 -17.47
N LEU A 136 -10.22 3.45 -16.57
CA LEU A 136 -11.50 2.82 -16.92
C LEU A 136 -12.55 3.82 -17.43
N SER A 137 -12.45 5.10 -17.05
CA SER A 137 -13.44 6.15 -17.36
C SER A 137 -13.00 7.14 -18.43
N GLU A 138 -11.73 7.09 -18.87
CA GLU A 138 -11.21 7.89 -19.97
C GLU A 138 -12.07 7.75 -21.24
N LYS A 139 -12.46 8.89 -21.83
CA LYS A 139 -13.18 8.90 -23.11
C LYS A 139 -12.18 8.63 -24.24
N LYS A 140 -12.43 7.58 -25.02
CA LYS A 140 -11.63 7.25 -26.20
C LYS A 140 -11.70 8.36 -27.24
N SER A 141 -10.55 8.84 -27.68
CA SER A 141 -10.46 9.83 -28.74
C SER A 141 -10.34 9.13 -30.11
N TYR A 142 -11.46 9.03 -30.84
CA TYR A 142 -11.49 8.35 -32.15
C TYR A 142 -10.72 9.09 -33.26
N LYS A 143 -10.41 10.37 -33.05
CA LYS A 143 -9.67 11.20 -34.02
C LYS A 143 -8.19 10.83 -34.11
N PHE A 144 -7.61 10.33 -33.01
CA PHE A 144 -6.19 10.01 -32.93
C PHE A 144 -6.00 8.50 -33.09
N LYS A 145 -5.74 8.07 -34.32
CA LYS A 145 -5.37 6.67 -34.62
C LYS A 145 -3.88 6.45 -34.37
N PRO A 146 -3.43 5.20 -34.12
CA PRO A 146 -2.02 4.88 -34.10
C PRO A 146 -1.35 5.33 -35.39
N LEU A 147 -0.22 6.05 -35.26
CA LEU A 147 0.52 6.56 -36.41
C LEU A 147 1.16 5.42 -37.18
N THR A 148 1.09 5.49 -38.50
CA THR A 148 1.89 4.64 -39.39
C THR A 148 3.38 5.02 -39.32
N GLU A 149 4.26 4.14 -39.77
CA GLU A 149 5.69 4.41 -39.77
C GLU A 149 6.05 5.64 -40.65
N ALA A 150 5.37 5.80 -41.78
CA ALA A 150 5.52 6.97 -42.64
C ALA A 150 5.11 8.27 -41.92
N GLN A 151 3.91 8.30 -41.32
CA GLN A 151 3.44 9.46 -40.55
C GLN A 151 4.35 9.78 -39.36
N ARG A 152 4.96 8.76 -38.73
CA ARG A 152 5.94 8.97 -37.66
C ARG A 152 7.26 9.55 -38.14
N LYS A 153 7.66 9.37 -39.40
CA LYS A 153 8.87 9.99 -39.96
C LYS A 153 8.64 11.46 -40.31
N ASP A 154 7.41 11.81 -40.65
CA ASP A 154 7.03 13.17 -41.07
C ASP A 154 6.65 14.12 -39.90
N MET A 155 6.55 13.62 -38.66
CA MET A 155 6.16 14.40 -37.48
C MET A 155 7.32 14.67 -36.52
N LYS A 156 7.28 15.83 -35.84
CA LYS A 156 8.26 16.17 -34.80
C LYS A 156 8.10 15.28 -33.56
N GLU A 157 9.17 15.08 -32.79
CA GLU A 157 9.18 14.21 -31.61
C GLU A 157 8.10 14.58 -30.57
N ASP A 158 7.94 15.86 -30.25
CA ASP A 158 6.95 16.29 -29.25
C ASP A 158 5.51 16.12 -29.74
N GLU A 159 5.27 16.37 -31.04
CA GLU A 159 3.97 16.12 -31.67
C GLU A 159 3.63 14.63 -31.66
N ARG A 160 4.62 13.76 -31.91
CA ARG A 160 4.46 12.30 -31.84
C ARG A 160 4.09 11.84 -30.44
N LYS A 161 4.75 12.37 -29.40
CA LYS A 161 4.46 12.03 -28.00
C LYS A 161 3.04 12.42 -27.61
N GLU A 162 2.61 13.63 -27.95
CA GLU A 162 1.28 14.10 -27.63
C GLU A 162 0.21 13.35 -28.43
N TRP A 163 0.48 13.02 -29.69
CA TRP A 163 -0.38 12.18 -30.52
C TRP A 163 -0.53 10.77 -29.93
N ASP A 164 0.58 10.14 -29.56
CA ASP A 164 0.59 8.80 -28.96
C ASP A 164 -0.14 8.78 -27.62
N LYS A 165 -0.01 9.85 -26.82
CA LYS A 165 -0.77 10.01 -25.58
C LYS A 165 -2.28 10.02 -25.87
N LYS A 166 -2.73 10.85 -26.81
CA LYS A 166 -4.15 10.92 -27.22
C LYS A 166 -4.65 9.64 -27.87
N ALA A 167 -3.81 8.95 -28.63
CA ALA A 167 -4.15 7.66 -29.24
C ALA A 167 -4.31 6.54 -28.19
N LYS A 168 -3.63 6.66 -27.03
CA LYS A 168 -3.74 5.73 -25.90
C LYS A 168 -4.91 6.03 -24.96
N GLU A 169 -5.53 7.20 -25.05
CA GLU A 169 -6.64 7.58 -24.19
C GLU A 169 -7.84 6.64 -24.35
N GLY A 170 -8.36 6.14 -23.23
CA GLY A 170 -9.54 5.29 -23.21
C GLY A 170 -9.32 3.91 -23.85
N VAL A 171 -8.07 3.48 -24.07
CA VAL A 171 -7.77 2.11 -24.51
C VAL A 171 -8.18 1.08 -23.46
N LEU A 172 -8.04 1.43 -22.18
CA LEU A 172 -8.46 0.58 -21.05
C LEU A 172 -9.88 0.88 -20.58
N ARG A 173 -10.64 1.68 -21.32
CA ARG A 173 -12.02 2.05 -20.94
C ARG A 173 -12.86 0.78 -20.83
N ASN A 174 -13.59 0.63 -19.72
CA ASN A 174 -14.43 -0.53 -19.44
C ASN A 174 -13.69 -1.89 -19.52
N ASP A 175 -12.37 -1.93 -19.27
CA ASP A 175 -11.67 -3.21 -19.18
C ASP A 175 -12.28 -4.05 -18.04
N MET A 176 -12.72 -5.27 -18.40
CA MET A 176 -13.47 -6.15 -17.51
C MET A 176 -12.59 -6.71 -16.38
N ASP A 177 -11.32 -7.02 -16.65
CA ASP A 177 -10.41 -7.58 -15.65
C ASP A 177 -10.11 -6.55 -14.56
N LEU A 178 -9.79 -5.32 -14.96
CA LEU A 178 -9.54 -4.21 -14.04
C LEU A 178 -10.80 -3.85 -13.23
N SER A 179 -11.96 -3.83 -13.89
CA SER A 179 -13.24 -3.53 -13.24
C SER A 179 -13.61 -4.60 -12.22
N ASN A 180 -13.43 -5.89 -12.56
CA ASN A 180 -13.68 -7.02 -11.67
C ASN A 180 -12.70 -7.05 -10.49
N MET A 181 -11.42 -6.73 -10.72
CA MET A 181 -10.43 -6.61 -9.65
C MET A 181 -10.83 -5.56 -8.62
N LEU A 182 -11.16 -4.33 -9.07
CA LEU A 182 -11.61 -3.26 -8.17
C LEU A 182 -12.89 -3.63 -7.42
N SER A 183 -13.83 -4.29 -8.10
CA SER A 183 -15.08 -4.75 -7.47
C SER A 183 -14.82 -5.76 -6.36
N GLN A 184 -13.99 -6.78 -6.63
CA GLN A 184 -13.60 -7.79 -5.63
C GLN A 184 -12.86 -7.16 -4.44
N MET A 185 -11.96 -6.21 -4.70
CA MET A 185 -11.26 -5.51 -3.62
C MET A 185 -12.24 -4.71 -2.74
N ARG A 186 -13.25 -4.09 -3.34
CA ARG A 186 -14.29 -3.38 -2.58
C ARG A 186 -15.15 -4.35 -1.76
N SER A 187 -15.55 -5.48 -2.35
CA SER A 187 -16.30 -6.53 -1.67
C SER A 187 -15.56 -7.07 -0.46
N ALA A 188 -14.23 -7.22 -0.51
CA ALA A 188 -13.45 -7.70 0.62
C ALA A 188 -13.62 -6.85 1.90
N PHE A 189 -13.93 -5.55 1.79
CA PHE A 189 -14.21 -4.66 2.92
C PHE A 189 -15.68 -4.62 3.36
N ILE A 190 -16.60 -5.01 2.49
CA ILE A 190 -18.06 -4.95 2.73
C ILE A 190 -18.55 -6.30 3.26
N ASP A 191 -18.04 -7.39 2.69
CA ASP A 191 -18.50 -8.74 2.98
C ASP A 191 -18.09 -9.15 4.39
N LYS A 192 -19.05 -9.73 5.11
CA LYS A 192 -18.81 -10.23 6.47
C LYS A 192 -17.80 -11.38 6.44
N ILE A 193 -17.03 -11.49 7.52
CA ILE A 193 -16.16 -12.63 7.79
C ILE A 193 -16.90 -13.52 8.77
N GLU A 194 -17.02 -14.81 8.45
CA GLU A 194 -17.67 -15.78 9.33
C GLU A 194 -16.94 -15.85 10.67
N ASP A 195 -17.71 -15.91 11.75
CA ASP A 195 -17.25 -15.97 13.15
C ASP A 195 -16.42 -14.78 13.67
N ALA A 196 -16.05 -13.80 12.84
CA ALA A 196 -15.30 -12.62 13.29
C ALA A 196 -16.14 -11.69 14.20
N GLY A 197 -17.47 -11.73 14.08
CA GLY A 197 -18.42 -10.99 14.94
C GLY A 197 -18.31 -9.46 14.86
N ILE A 198 -17.48 -8.93 13.97
CA ILE A 198 -17.27 -7.50 13.73
C ILE A 198 -17.02 -7.25 12.23
N THR A 199 -17.28 -6.03 11.78
CA THR A 199 -17.08 -5.60 10.38
C THR A 199 -16.17 -4.38 10.29
N ALA A 200 -15.56 -4.16 9.12
CA ALA A 200 -14.73 -2.98 8.86
C ALA A 200 -15.49 -1.66 9.14
N SER A 201 -16.79 -1.64 8.86
CA SER A 201 -17.63 -0.45 9.07
C SER A 201 -17.81 -0.12 10.55
N GLU A 202 -17.93 -1.13 11.42
CA GLU A 202 -18.10 -0.95 12.87
C GLU A 202 -16.83 -0.38 13.53
N ILE A 203 -15.66 -0.72 12.99
CA ILE A 203 -14.36 -0.17 13.44
C ILE A 203 -14.01 1.17 12.79
N GLY A 204 -14.93 1.77 12.02
CA GLY A 204 -14.75 3.09 11.43
C GLY A 204 -14.09 3.12 10.05
N ILE A 205 -13.93 1.97 9.38
CA ILE A 205 -13.45 1.89 7.99
C ILE A 205 -14.65 1.62 7.08
N THR A 206 -15.07 2.66 6.35
CA THR A 206 -16.28 2.61 5.53
C THR A 206 -15.97 2.91 4.07
N THR A 207 -16.76 2.38 3.14
CA THR A 207 -16.70 2.86 1.75
C THR A 207 -17.43 4.18 1.64
N SER A 208 -16.91 5.10 0.82
CA SER A 208 -17.57 6.38 0.60
C SER A 208 -18.97 6.20 0.02
N ARG A 209 -19.94 6.93 0.60
CA ARG A 209 -21.33 6.97 0.15
C ARG A 209 -21.49 7.65 -1.21
N ASP A 210 -20.50 8.46 -1.59
CA ASP A 210 -20.49 9.17 -2.86
C ASP A 210 -20.16 8.20 -4.00
N TYR A 211 -21.13 7.98 -4.88
CA TYR A 211 -20.98 7.12 -6.05
C TYR A 211 -19.87 7.58 -6.99
N THR A 212 -19.59 8.90 -7.04
CA THR A 212 -18.51 9.46 -7.86
C THR A 212 -17.12 9.09 -7.34
N LYS A 213 -17.01 8.71 -6.06
CA LYS A 213 -15.77 8.24 -5.44
C LYS A 213 -15.53 6.74 -5.64
N ARG A 214 -16.42 6.05 -6.36
CA ARG A 214 -16.24 4.69 -6.93
C ARG A 214 -15.64 3.65 -5.97
N GLY A 215 -16.01 3.71 -4.68
CA GLY A 215 -15.56 2.74 -3.68
C GLY A 215 -14.27 3.10 -2.93
N LYS A 216 -13.84 4.38 -2.94
CA LYS A 216 -12.80 4.88 -2.01
C LYS A 216 -13.18 4.57 -0.56
N LEU A 217 -12.20 4.18 0.25
CA LEU A 217 -12.35 3.97 1.69
C LEU A 217 -12.20 5.30 2.45
N GLN A 218 -12.95 5.43 3.54
CA GLN A 218 -12.93 6.53 4.49
C GLN A 218 -12.69 5.97 5.89
N ILE A 219 -11.74 6.56 6.61
CA ILE A 219 -11.42 6.19 8.00
C ILE A 219 -12.03 7.24 8.93
N ASN A 220 -12.76 6.78 9.95
CA ASN A 220 -13.07 7.55 11.15
C ASN A 220 -12.04 7.18 12.23
N GLU A 221 -11.09 8.08 12.46
CA GLU A 221 -9.96 7.84 13.37
C GLU A 221 -10.41 7.60 14.80
N GLU A 222 -11.35 8.39 15.32
CA GLU A 222 -11.83 8.25 16.68
C GLU A 222 -12.49 6.89 16.93
N LYS A 223 -13.28 6.40 15.97
CA LYS A 223 -13.90 5.07 16.04
C LYS A 223 -12.85 3.97 15.96
N LEU A 224 -11.86 4.12 15.08
CA LEU A 224 -10.78 3.15 14.92
C LEU A 224 -9.91 3.06 16.19
N THR A 225 -9.55 4.21 16.78
CA THR A 225 -8.81 4.27 18.05
C THR A 225 -9.58 3.58 19.16
N LYS A 226 -10.87 3.92 19.36
CA LYS A 226 -11.71 3.30 20.39
C LYS A 226 -11.90 1.81 20.16
N ALA A 227 -11.99 1.37 18.91
CA ALA A 227 -12.14 -0.05 18.59
C ALA A 227 -10.84 -0.82 18.90
N LEU A 228 -9.68 -0.27 18.54
CA LEU A 228 -8.37 -0.85 18.84
C LEU A 228 -8.07 -0.90 20.34
N GLU A 229 -8.45 0.13 21.09
CA GLU A 229 -8.28 0.16 22.55
C GLU A 229 -9.16 -0.87 23.28
N LYS A 230 -10.36 -1.17 22.73
CA LYS A 230 -11.32 -2.06 23.38
C LYS A 230 -11.23 -3.52 22.94
N ASN A 231 -10.91 -3.78 21.68
CA ASN A 231 -11.00 -5.12 21.08
C ASN A 231 -9.88 -5.33 20.03
N SER A 232 -8.62 -5.14 20.42
CA SER A 232 -7.47 -5.32 19.52
C SER A 232 -7.44 -6.71 18.86
N ASP A 233 -7.70 -7.77 19.62
CA ASP A 233 -7.64 -9.16 19.13
C ASP A 233 -8.65 -9.43 18.01
N LYS A 234 -9.89 -8.96 18.17
CA LYS A 234 -10.93 -9.10 17.14
C LYS A 234 -10.62 -8.31 15.87
N ILE A 235 -9.94 -7.18 16.01
CA ILE A 235 -9.51 -6.38 14.85
C ILE A 235 -8.36 -7.07 14.13
N GLN A 236 -7.40 -7.63 14.88
CA GLN A 236 -6.35 -8.45 14.30
C GLN A 236 -6.95 -9.62 13.51
N GLU A 237 -7.93 -10.33 14.08
CA GLU A 237 -8.63 -11.41 13.40
C GLU A 237 -9.33 -10.92 12.12
N LEU A 238 -10.08 -9.82 12.19
CA LEU A 238 -10.77 -9.23 11.03
C LEU A 238 -9.83 -8.98 9.84
N PHE A 239 -8.59 -8.53 10.10
CA PHE A 239 -7.65 -8.21 9.03
C PHE A 239 -6.76 -9.36 8.61
N THR A 240 -6.35 -10.21 9.55
CA THR A 240 -5.22 -11.14 9.36
C THR A 240 -5.58 -12.62 9.52
N ARG A 241 -6.85 -12.94 9.84
CA ARG A 241 -7.28 -14.35 9.93
C ARG A 241 -6.94 -15.08 8.64
N SER A 242 -6.27 -16.20 8.79
CA SER A 242 -6.02 -17.15 7.71
C SER A 242 -7.06 -18.26 7.79
N SER A 243 -7.48 -18.78 6.64
CA SER A 243 -8.34 -19.95 6.57
C SER A 243 -7.53 -21.19 6.21
N SER A 244 -7.90 -22.32 6.80
CA SER A 244 -7.33 -23.64 6.45
C SER A 244 -8.12 -24.34 5.35
N LYS A 245 -9.18 -23.71 4.81
CA LYS A 245 -10.02 -24.29 3.76
C LYS A 245 -9.29 -24.28 2.42
N THR A 246 -9.46 -25.36 1.67
CA THR A 246 -8.91 -25.51 0.32
C THR A 246 -9.86 -24.99 -0.76
N ASN A 247 -11.17 -24.97 -0.50
CA ASN A 247 -12.16 -24.41 -1.42
C ASN A 247 -12.11 -22.87 -1.39
N VAL A 248 -12.00 -22.23 -2.56
CA VAL A 248 -11.87 -20.76 -2.69
C VAL A 248 -13.04 -20.00 -2.06
N GLN A 249 -14.27 -20.50 -2.19
CA GLN A 249 -15.46 -19.81 -1.67
C GLN A 249 -15.52 -19.89 -0.15
N ASP A 250 -15.24 -21.05 0.42
CA ASP A 250 -15.25 -21.23 1.87
C ASP A 250 -14.03 -20.56 2.53
N LYS A 251 -12.87 -20.61 1.86
CA LYS A 251 -11.68 -19.84 2.23
C LYS A 251 -12.00 -18.35 2.31
N TYR A 252 -12.65 -17.78 1.29
CA TYR A 252 -13.02 -16.37 1.26
C TYR A 252 -13.91 -15.99 2.46
N LYS A 253 -14.87 -16.83 2.86
CA LYS A 253 -15.78 -16.53 3.99
C LYS A 253 -15.05 -16.41 5.33
N GLU A 254 -14.03 -17.24 5.55
CA GLU A 254 -13.25 -17.27 6.80
C GLU A 254 -12.06 -16.31 6.83
N GLU A 255 -11.53 -15.94 5.67
CA GLU A 255 -10.31 -15.12 5.59
C GLU A 255 -10.51 -13.66 5.97
N GLY A 256 -9.49 -13.13 6.65
CA GLY A 256 -9.37 -11.72 6.96
C GLY A 256 -9.23 -10.84 5.72
N ILE A 257 -9.53 -9.56 5.87
CA ILE A 257 -9.57 -8.59 4.77
C ILE A 257 -8.24 -8.52 4.01
N PHE A 258 -7.08 -8.55 4.69
CA PHE A 258 -5.79 -8.49 4.01
C PHE A 258 -5.45 -9.76 3.25
N CYS A 259 -5.83 -10.92 3.77
CA CYS A 259 -5.70 -12.20 3.06
C CYS A 259 -6.54 -12.17 1.77
N ARG A 260 -7.81 -11.74 1.86
CA ARG A 260 -8.70 -11.59 0.69
C ARG A 260 -8.10 -10.63 -0.35
N ILE A 261 -7.62 -9.46 0.06
CA ILE A 261 -6.98 -8.49 -0.83
C ILE A 261 -5.72 -9.07 -1.47
N ASN A 262 -4.90 -9.78 -0.71
CA ASN A 262 -3.69 -10.40 -1.22
C ASN A 262 -4.00 -11.46 -2.28
N ASP A 263 -4.98 -12.33 -2.03
CA ASP A 263 -5.43 -13.34 -2.99
C ASP A 263 -5.99 -12.71 -4.28
N ILE A 264 -6.75 -11.62 -4.14
CA ILE A 264 -7.24 -10.87 -5.30
C ILE A 264 -6.06 -10.30 -6.09
N LEU A 265 -5.10 -9.66 -5.43
CA LEU A 265 -3.92 -9.12 -6.11
C LEU A 265 -3.10 -10.23 -6.77
N ASP A 266 -2.86 -11.36 -6.10
CA ASP A 266 -2.14 -12.49 -6.69
C ASP A 266 -2.86 -13.05 -7.94
N LYS A 267 -4.19 -13.15 -7.89
CA LYS A 267 -4.99 -13.58 -9.04
C LYS A 267 -4.85 -12.67 -10.27
N TYR A 268 -4.69 -11.36 -10.10
CA TYR A 268 -4.60 -10.43 -11.24
C TYR A 268 -3.17 -10.04 -11.61
N VAL A 269 -2.32 -9.77 -10.63
CA VAL A 269 -0.95 -9.25 -10.79
C VAL A 269 0.14 -10.18 -10.26
N GLY A 270 -0.22 -11.32 -9.67
CA GLY A 270 0.73 -12.35 -9.28
C GLY A 270 1.44 -12.98 -10.47
N ARG A 271 2.37 -13.90 -10.21
CA ARG A 271 3.24 -14.50 -11.24
C ARG A 271 2.45 -15.12 -12.41
N GLU A 272 1.30 -15.70 -12.10
CA GLU A 272 0.37 -16.34 -13.03
C GLU A 272 -0.93 -15.55 -13.20
N GLY A 273 -0.93 -14.28 -12.81
CA GLY A 273 -2.10 -13.43 -12.77
C GLY A 273 -2.66 -13.07 -14.15
N THR A 274 -3.96 -12.83 -14.22
CA THR A 274 -4.68 -12.56 -15.48
C THR A 274 -4.10 -11.38 -16.26
N LEU A 275 -3.76 -10.27 -15.58
CA LEU A 275 -3.22 -9.08 -16.25
C LEU A 275 -1.80 -9.34 -16.77
N ILE A 276 -1.02 -10.15 -16.06
CA ILE A 276 0.35 -10.52 -16.46
C ILE A 276 0.31 -11.44 -17.68
N LYS A 277 -0.60 -12.42 -17.72
CA LYS A 277 -0.82 -13.27 -18.91
C LYS A 277 -1.28 -12.48 -20.12
N LYS A 278 -2.12 -11.48 -19.90
CA LYS A 278 -2.67 -10.63 -20.96
C LYS A 278 -1.63 -9.68 -21.55
N ALA A 279 -0.95 -8.90 -20.71
CA ALA A 279 -0.09 -7.80 -21.15
C ALA A 279 1.42 -8.08 -21.03
N GLY A 280 1.81 -9.10 -20.27
CA GLY A 280 3.21 -9.37 -19.94
C GLY A 280 3.75 -8.48 -18.82
N TYR A 281 4.80 -8.98 -18.16
CA TYR A 281 5.58 -8.22 -17.17
C TYR A 281 7.05 -8.53 -17.35
N LYS A 282 7.92 -7.50 -17.21
CA LYS A 282 9.34 -7.54 -17.59
C LYS A 282 10.09 -8.74 -16.98
N ASP A 283 9.77 -9.10 -15.75
CA ASP A 283 10.45 -10.17 -15.00
C ASP A 283 9.60 -11.47 -14.91
N SER A 284 8.66 -11.66 -15.84
CA SER A 284 7.80 -12.84 -15.89
C SER A 284 8.04 -13.66 -17.17
N ARG A 285 7.68 -14.95 -17.14
CA ARG A 285 7.64 -15.81 -18.34
C ARG A 285 6.75 -15.20 -19.44
N TRP A 286 5.76 -14.41 -19.06
CA TRP A 286 4.81 -13.76 -19.94
C TRP A 286 5.36 -12.48 -20.61
N ALA A 287 6.63 -12.11 -20.38
CA ALA A 287 7.24 -10.91 -20.97
C ALA A 287 7.14 -10.87 -22.50
N LYS A 288 7.32 -12.02 -23.17
CA LYS A 288 7.26 -12.13 -24.64
C LYS A 288 6.14 -13.02 -25.16
N ASP A 289 5.58 -13.89 -24.31
CA ASP A 289 4.57 -14.89 -24.70
C ASP A 289 3.16 -14.59 -24.13
N ASN A 290 2.86 -13.31 -23.92
CA ASN A 290 1.53 -12.86 -23.48
C ASN A 290 0.51 -12.79 -24.62
N ASP A 291 -0.77 -12.70 -24.26
CA ASP A 291 -1.89 -12.69 -25.20
C ASP A 291 -1.81 -11.51 -26.18
N LEU A 292 -1.44 -10.31 -25.72
CA LEU A 292 -1.28 -9.15 -26.60
C LEU A 292 -0.17 -9.36 -27.62
N SER A 293 0.96 -9.95 -27.22
CA SER A 293 2.08 -10.25 -28.13
C SER A 293 1.69 -11.30 -29.17
N LYS A 294 0.99 -12.36 -28.75
CA LYS A 294 0.43 -13.38 -29.67
C LYS A 294 -0.56 -12.76 -30.66
N ASN A 295 -1.42 -11.86 -30.18
CA ASN A 295 -2.37 -11.16 -31.02
C ASN A 295 -1.68 -10.23 -32.03
N ILE A 296 -0.61 -9.54 -31.65
CA ILE A 296 0.21 -8.73 -32.56
C ILE A 296 0.76 -9.62 -33.68
N VAL A 297 1.42 -10.73 -33.36
CA VAL A 297 1.96 -11.66 -34.37
C VAL A 297 0.86 -12.20 -35.30
N LYS A 298 -0.33 -12.49 -34.76
CA LYS A 298 -1.48 -12.93 -35.57
C LYS A 298 -1.95 -11.83 -36.53
N GLN A 299 -1.99 -10.57 -36.10
CA GLN A 299 -2.34 -9.46 -36.97
C GLN A 299 -1.26 -9.20 -38.02
N GLU A 300 0.02 -9.28 -37.67
CA GLU A 300 1.14 -9.15 -38.62
C GLU A 300 1.07 -10.20 -39.73
N LYS A 301 0.77 -11.46 -39.37
CA LYS A 301 0.56 -12.53 -40.37
C LYS A 301 -0.61 -12.19 -41.30
N LYS A 302 -1.73 -11.73 -40.74
CA LYS A 302 -2.90 -11.32 -41.53
C LYS A 302 -2.58 -10.14 -42.47
N ILE A 303 -1.78 -9.19 -42.03
CA ILE A 303 -1.32 -8.07 -42.86
C ILE A 303 -0.52 -8.61 -44.05
N LYS A 304 0.46 -9.49 -43.82
CA LYS A 304 1.25 -10.11 -44.90
C LYS A 304 0.39 -10.88 -45.91
N ASP A 305 -0.61 -11.62 -45.43
CA ASP A 305 -1.53 -12.35 -46.30
C ASP A 305 -2.36 -11.38 -47.18
N LEU A 306 -2.82 -10.26 -46.61
CA LEU A 306 -3.56 -9.23 -47.34
C LEU A 306 -2.68 -8.49 -48.36
N GLU A 307 -1.43 -8.19 -48.01
CA GLU A 307 -0.45 -7.59 -48.92
C GLU A 307 -0.21 -8.48 -50.14
N LYS A 308 -0.06 -9.79 -49.93
CA LYS A 308 0.06 -10.76 -51.03
C LYS A 308 -1.15 -10.74 -51.95
N ILE A 309 -2.36 -10.76 -51.39
CA ILE A 309 -3.61 -10.68 -52.18
C ILE A 309 -3.70 -9.35 -52.96
N MET A 310 -3.26 -8.24 -52.37
CA MET A 310 -3.22 -6.95 -53.05
C MET A 310 -2.26 -6.97 -54.24
N PHE A 311 -1.07 -7.54 -54.06
CA PHE A 311 -0.09 -7.69 -55.14
C PHE A 311 -0.62 -8.56 -56.30
N GLU A 312 -1.25 -9.69 -55.99
CA GLU A 312 -1.87 -10.56 -57.01
C GLU A 312 -3.00 -9.85 -57.78
N LYS A 313 -3.81 -9.04 -57.10
CA LYS A 313 -4.85 -8.23 -57.74
C LYS A 313 -4.25 -7.14 -58.64
N GLN A 314 -3.21 -6.46 -58.15
CA GLN A 314 -2.49 -5.45 -58.92
C GLN A 314 -1.97 -6.07 -60.22
N GLU A 315 -1.25 -7.19 -60.14
CA GLU A 315 -0.70 -7.90 -61.30
C GLU A 315 -1.80 -8.31 -62.29
N ARG A 316 -2.92 -8.83 -61.79
CA ARG A 316 -4.09 -9.16 -62.63
C ARG A 316 -4.62 -7.94 -63.37
N TYR A 317 -4.74 -6.78 -62.70
CA TYR A 317 -5.21 -5.55 -63.34
C TYR A 317 -4.21 -5.02 -64.38
N TYR A 318 -2.91 -5.10 -64.11
CA TYR A 318 -1.88 -4.79 -65.10
C TYR A 318 -2.01 -5.67 -66.35
N GLN A 319 -2.22 -6.98 -66.18
CA GLN A 319 -2.42 -7.89 -67.32
C GLN A 319 -3.71 -7.59 -68.09
N MET A 320 -4.81 -7.24 -67.40
CA MET A 320 -6.04 -6.81 -68.05
C MET A 320 -5.86 -5.52 -68.84
N PHE A 321 -5.14 -4.55 -68.28
CA PHE A 321 -4.83 -3.29 -68.95
C PHE A 321 -3.96 -3.52 -70.20
N ALA A 322 -2.90 -4.33 -70.11
CA ALA A 322 -2.06 -4.67 -71.25
C ALA A 322 -2.84 -5.41 -72.36
N ARG A 323 -3.79 -6.30 -71.99
CA ARG A 323 -4.69 -6.95 -72.95
C ARG A 323 -5.63 -5.95 -73.62
N LEU A 324 -6.18 -5.01 -72.86
CA LEU A 324 -7.02 -3.93 -73.38
C LEU A 324 -6.24 -3.06 -74.36
N GLU A 325 -5.02 -2.65 -73.99
CA GLU A 325 -4.13 -1.84 -74.85
C GLU A 325 -3.82 -2.57 -76.17
N LYS A 326 -3.48 -3.87 -76.09
CA LYS A 326 -3.27 -4.70 -77.29
C LYS A 326 -4.54 -4.79 -78.16
N ALA A 327 -5.71 -4.92 -77.55
CA ALA A 327 -6.98 -4.98 -78.26
C ALA A 327 -7.33 -3.64 -78.93
N MET A 328 -7.14 -2.51 -78.24
CA MET A 328 -7.33 -1.17 -78.79
C MET A 328 -6.38 -0.92 -79.96
N ASN A 329 -5.11 -1.27 -79.83
CA ASN A 329 -4.13 -1.12 -80.91
C ASN A 329 -4.55 -1.94 -82.15
N LYS A 330 -5.02 -3.18 -81.94
CA LYS A 330 -5.57 -4.00 -83.03
C LYS A 330 -6.82 -3.38 -83.68
N MET A 331 -7.75 -2.87 -82.87
CA MET A 331 -8.96 -2.19 -83.37
C MET A 331 -8.61 -0.92 -84.15
N ASN A 332 -7.66 -0.12 -83.68
CA ASN A 332 -7.18 1.06 -84.39
C ASN A 332 -6.56 0.68 -85.74
N SER A 333 -5.68 -0.34 -85.78
CA SER A 333 -5.13 -0.84 -87.04
C SER A 333 -6.21 -1.35 -88.00
N GLN A 334 -7.25 -2.03 -87.49
CA GLN A 334 -8.39 -2.48 -88.29
C GLN A 334 -9.25 -1.33 -88.82
N ALA A 335 -9.52 -0.31 -87.99
CA ALA A 335 -10.26 0.88 -88.39
C ALA A 335 -9.50 1.69 -89.45
N SER A 336 -8.18 1.84 -89.30
CA SER A 336 -7.32 2.46 -90.32
C SER A 336 -7.33 1.67 -91.64
N TRP A 337 -7.26 0.33 -91.58
CA TRP A 337 -7.35 -0.51 -92.77
C TRP A 337 -8.69 -0.38 -93.49
N LEU A 338 -9.81 -0.43 -92.75
CA LEU A 338 -11.16 -0.23 -93.30
C LEU A 338 -11.34 1.17 -93.92
N SER A 339 -10.87 2.22 -93.24
CA SER A 339 -10.91 3.59 -93.75
C SER A 339 -10.12 3.73 -95.06
N SER A 340 -8.93 3.12 -95.14
CA SER A 340 -8.14 3.10 -96.38
C SER A 340 -8.81 2.34 -97.52
N GLN A 341 -9.63 1.33 -97.21
CA GLN A 341 -10.36 0.55 -98.21
C GLN A 341 -11.64 1.24 -98.69
N MET A 342 -12.30 2.03 -97.83
CA MET A 342 -13.51 2.80 -98.16
C MET A 342 -13.21 4.16 -98.80
N GLY A 343 -11.96 4.63 -98.74
CA GLY A 343 -11.50 5.88 -99.36
C GLY A 343 -10.89 5.72 -100.77
N GLN A 344 -10.91 4.51 -101.34
CA GLN A 344 -10.52 4.24 -102.73
C GLN A 344 -11.72 4.14 -103.67
#